data_AF-A0A183D9I9-F1
#
_entry.id   AF-A0A183D9I9-F1
#
_cell.length_a   1.000
_cell.length_b   1.000
_cell.length_c   1.000
_cell.angle_alpha   90.00
_cell.angle_beta   90.00
_cell.angle_gamma   90.00
#
_symmetry.space_group_name_H-M   'P 1'
#
loop_
_entity.id
_entity.type
_entity.pdbx_description
1 polymer ?
#
loop_
_entity_poly.entity_id
_entity_poly.type
_entity_poly.pdbx_seq_one_letter_code
_entity_poly.pdbx_strand_id
1 'polypeptide(L)'
;MHGGLSPHLNNLDQLRNLPRPIDPPNPSMEIDLLWSDPDQWVKGWQANTRGASYTFGQDVVVDVCQKLDLDLIARAHQVVQDGYEFFANRRLVTIFSAPHYCGQFDNAGGTMTVSEEMNCSFQVGTILLAAQLTVSSLE
;
A
#
# COMPACT_ATOMS: atom_id res chain seq x y z
N MET A 1 -6.75 -1.14 -2.37
CA MET A 1 -6.32 -0.68 -3.72
C MET A 1 -4.80 -0.79 -3.87
N HIS A 2 -4.19 -0.47 -5.01
CA HIS A 2 -2.71 -0.48 -5.11
C HIS A 2 -2.10 0.82 -4.58
N GLY A 3 -2.54 1.95 -5.14
CA GLY A 3 -2.28 3.31 -4.73
C GLY A 3 -2.92 3.60 -3.37
N GLY A 4 -3.64 4.70 -3.26
CA GLY A 4 -4.43 5.00 -2.09
C GLY A 4 -5.77 5.57 -2.50
N LEU A 5 -6.17 6.63 -1.80
CA LEU A 5 -7.47 7.24 -1.95
C LEU A 5 -7.47 8.27 -3.09
N SER A 6 -8.67 8.68 -3.52
CA SER A 6 -8.85 9.83 -4.42
C SER A 6 -9.70 10.89 -3.73
N PRO A 7 -9.41 12.20 -3.91
CA PRO A 7 -10.31 13.27 -3.47
C PRO A 7 -11.68 13.19 -4.17
N HIS A 8 -11.78 12.46 -5.27
CA HIS A 8 -13.01 12.26 -6.04
C HIS A 8 -13.79 10.99 -5.65
N LEU A 9 -13.26 10.17 -4.74
CA LEU A 9 -13.94 8.96 -4.26
C LEU A 9 -14.97 9.32 -3.19
N ASN A 10 -16.24 9.25 -3.57
CA ASN A 10 -17.39 9.60 -2.74
C ASN A 10 -18.26 8.41 -2.34
N ASN A 11 -18.32 7.38 -3.18
CA ASN A 11 -19.04 6.15 -2.88
C ASN A 11 -18.38 4.98 -3.62
N LEU A 12 -18.71 3.75 -3.21
CA LEU A 12 -18.14 2.54 -3.81
C LEU A 12 -18.70 2.24 -5.21
N ASP A 13 -19.85 2.78 -5.60
CA ASP A 13 -20.41 2.59 -6.94
C ASP A 13 -19.55 3.27 -8.02
N GLN A 14 -18.85 4.35 -7.69
CA GLN A 14 -17.86 4.96 -8.59
C GLN A 14 -16.76 3.96 -8.98
N LEU A 15 -16.34 3.07 -8.08
CA LEU A 15 -15.36 2.01 -8.37
C LEU A 15 -15.98 0.89 -9.21
N ARG A 16 -17.22 0.49 -8.88
CA ARG A 16 -17.95 -0.58 -9.60
C ARG A 16 -18.24 -0.22 -11.05
N ASN A 17 -18.44 1.07 -11.32
CA ASN A 17 -18.82 1.60 -12.62
C ASN A 17 -17.64 2.12 -13.45
N LEU A 18 -16.39 1.88 -13.03
CA LEU A 18 -15.22 2.22 -13.84
C LEU A 18 -15.27 1.46 -15.18
N PRO A 19 -15.26 2.18 -16.32
CA PRO A 19 -15.33 1.54 -17.63
C PRO A 19 -14.08 0.70 -17.89
N ARG A 20 -14.26 -0.46 -18.53
CA ARG A 20 -13.16 -1.35 -18.91
C ARG A 20 -13.37 -1.85 -20.36
N PRO A 21 -12.34 -1.83 -21.22
CA PRO A 21 -10.99 -1.33 -20.97
C PRO A 21 -10.94 0.21 -20.91
N ILE A 22 -9.94 0.75 -20.22
CA ILE A 22 -9.68 2.20 -20.15
C ILE A 22 -8.16 2.42 -20.12
N ASP A 23 -7.70 3.45 -20.83
CA ASP A 23 -6.40 4.07 -20.61
C ASP A 23 -6.67 5.38 -19.82
N PRO A 24 -6.40 5.40 -18.50
CA PRO A 24 -6.90 6.47 -17.65
C PRO A 24 -6.16 7.78 -17.93
N PRO A 25 -6.87 8.89 -18.18
CA PRO A 25 -6.22 10.19 -18.36
C PRO A 25 -5.52 10.63 -17.08
N ASN A 26 -4.45 11.41 -17.19
CA ASN A 26 -3.80 12.04 -16.04
C ASN A 26 -4.09 13.55 -16.07
N PRO A 27 -4.78 14.12 -15.06
CA PRO A 27 -5.25 13.49 -13.82
C PRO A 27 -6.60 12.77 -13.93
N SER A 28 -6.81 11.73 -13.12
CA SER A 28 -8.09 11.02 -12.96
C SER A 28 -8.17 10.24 -11.64
N MET A 29 -9.38 9.84 -11.24
CA MET A 29 -9.58 9.01 -10.05
C MET A 29 -8.84 7.67 -10.20
N GLU A 30 -8.83 7.08 -11.39
CA GLU A 30 -8.13 5.83 -11.70
C GLU A 30 -6.63 5.95 -11.46
N ILE A 31 -6.02 7.07 -11.88
CA ILE A 31 -4.61 7.37 -11.56
C ILE A 31 -4.43 7.51 -10.05
N ASP A 32 -5.35 8.18 -9.34
CA ASP A 32 -5.26 8.33 -7.89
C ASP A 32 -5.31 7.01 -7.13
N LEU A 33 -6.20 6.10 -7.52
CA LEU A 33 -6.34 4.76 -6.92
C LEU A 33 -5.08 3.89 -7.10
N LEU A 34 -4.20 4.28 -8.03
CA LEU A 34 -2.96 3.57 -8.36
C LEU A 34 -1.69 4.29 -7.84
N TRP A 35 -1.70 5.62 -7.71
CA TRP A 35 -0.48 6.43 -7.49
C TRP A 35 -0.50 7.34 -6.27
N SER A 36 -1.62 7.46 -5.55
CA SER A 36 -1.63 8.25 -4.31
C SER A 36 -0.95 7.52 -3.15
N ASP A 37 -0.43 8.30 -2.20
CA ASP A 37 0.34 7.81 -1.05
C ASP A 37 -0.12 8.43 0.29
N PRO A 38 -0.22 7.67 1.38
CA PRO A 38 -0.36 8.25 2.72
C PRO A 38 0.92 8.98 3.15
N ASP A 39 0.78 10.10 3.86
CA ASP A 39 1.89 10.85 4.45
C ASP A 39 1.51 11.37 5.85
N GLN A 40 2.33 11.07 6.86
CA GLN A 40 2.09 11.46 8.25
C GLN A 40 2.23 12.96 8.50
N TRP A 41 2.92 13.68 7.63
CA TRP A 41 3.18 15.12 7.75
C TRP A 41 2.18 15.98 6.99
N VAL A 42 1.29 15.35 6.22
CA VAL A 42 0.25 16.01 5.43
C VAL A 42 -1.06 16.03 6.21
N LYS A 43 -1.77 17.15 6.11
CA LYS A 43 -3.19 17.27 6.51
C LYS A 43 -4.02 17.51 5.25
N GLY A 44 -5.08 16.74 5.05
CA GLY A 44 -5.86 16.78 3.82
C GLY A 44 -5.10 16.18 2.64
N TRP A 45 -5.13 16.87 1.50
CA TRP A 45 -4.51 16.43 0.24
C TRP A 45 -3.40 17.38 -0.19
N GLN A 46 -2.31 16.84 -0.74
CA GLN A 46 -1.21 17.60 -1.33
C GLN A 46 -0.74 16.93 -2.62
N ALA A 47 -0.15 17.68 -3.56
CA ALA A 47 0.44 17.10 -4.77
C ALA A 47 1.56 16.11 -4.40
N ASN A 48 1.56 14.92 -5.00
CA ASN A 48 2.58 13.91 -4.72
C ASN A 48 3.92 14.30 -5.35
N THR A 49 4.99 14.24 -4.56
CA THR A 49 6.36 14.54 -5.02
C THR A 49 6.89 13.50 -6.02
N ARG A 50 6.23 12.34 -6.13
CA ARG A 50 6.46 11.34 -7.19
C ARG A 50 6.01 11.79 -8.58
N GLY A 51 5.32 12.92 -8.70
CA GLY A 51 4.88 13.50 -9.97
C GLY A 51 3.57 12.94 -10.53
N ALA A 52 2.87 12.09 -9.78
CA ALA A 52 1.55 11.56 -10.14
C ALA A 52 0.62 11.53 -8.93
N SER A 53 -0.62 11.98 -9.10
CA SER A 53 -1.65 12.01 -8.05
C SER A 53 -1.25 12.85 -6.82
N TYR A 54 -1.72 12.46 -5.63
CA TYR A 54 -1.70 13.19 -4.39
C TYR A 54 -1.08 12.37 -3.25
N THR A 55 -0.49 13.05 -2.28
CA THR A 55 -0.35 12.52 -0.92
C THR A 55 -1.55 12.89 -0.06
N PHE A 56 -1.89 12.06 0.92
CA PHE A 56 -3.01 12.29 1.82
C PHE A 56 -2.69 12.00 3.29
N GLY A 57 -3.29 12.81 4.16
CA GLY A 57 -3.09 12.74 5.61
C GLY A 57 -3.90 11.66 6.32
N GLN A 58 -3.64 11.51 7.62
CA GLN A 58 -4.41 10.61 8.49
C GLN A 58 -5.88 11.01 8.59
N ASP A 59 -6.17 12.31 8.54
CA ASP A 59 -7.53 12.86 8.57
C ASP A 59 -8.35 12.38 7.36
N VAL A 60 -7.74 12.37 6.17
CA VAL A 60 -8.40 11.84 4.96
C VAL A 60 -8.74 10.35 5.10
N VAL A 61 -7.84 9.55 5.67
CA VAL A 61 -8.09 8.12 5.89
C VAL A 61 -9.26 7.91 6.84
N VAL A 62 -9.30 8.63 7.96
CA VAL A 62 -10.39 8.54 8.94
C VAL A 62 -11.71 8.95 8.31
N ASP A 63 -11.74 10.08 7.60
CA ASP A 63 -12.95 10.60 6.96
C ASP A 63 -13.49 9.64 5.90
N VAL A 64 -12.62 9.07 5.06
CA VAL A 64 -13.04 8.13 4.01
C VAL A 64 -13.51 6.81 4.60
N CYS A 65 -12.84 6.28 5.63
CA CYS A 65 -13.30 5.10 6.35
C CYS A 65 -14.71 5.30 6.94
N GLN A 66 -14.96 6.44 7.58
CA GLN A 66 -16.29 6.77 8.11
C GLN A 66 -17.33 6.93 7.00
N LYS A 67 -16.98 7.67 5.94
CA LYS A 67 -17.87 7.99 4.82
C LYS A 67 -18.30 6.75 4.03
N LEU A 68 -17.39 5.79 3.86
CA LEU A 68 -17.62 4.58 3.07
C LEU A 68 -17.96 3.35 3.93
N ASP A 69 -18.11 3.53 5.25
CA ASP A 69 -18.38 2.47 6.22
C ASP A 69 -17.34 1.33 6.16
N LEU A 70 -16.07 1.69 6.30
CA LEU A 70 -14.91 0.78 6.22
C LEU A 70 -14.07 0.81 7.51
N ASP A 71 -13.65 -0.37 7.95
CA ASP A 71 -12.72 -0.50 9.10
C ASP A 71 -11.26 -0.31 8.70
N LEU A 72 -10.88 -0.80 7.51
CA LEU A 72 -9.48 -0.88 7.07
C LEU A 72 -9.34 -0.67 5.56
N ILE A 73 -8.38 0.16 5.17
CA ILE A 73 -7.88 0.28 3.80
C ILE A 73 -6.58 -0.52 3.66
N ALA A 74 -6.59 -1.57 2.85
CA ALA A 74 -5.37 -2.32 2.49
C ALA A 74 -4.80 -1.83 1.16
N ARG A 75 -3.49 -1.51 1.15
CA ARG A 75 -2.79 -0.99 -0.02
C ARG A 75 -1.33 -1.46 -0.15
N ALA A 76 -0.64 -1.08 -1.24
CA ALA A 76 0.74 -1.49 -1.52
C ALA A 76 1.65 -0.31 -1.93
N HIS A 77 2.29 -0.37 -3.10
CA HIS A 77 3.05 0.72 -3.78
C HIS A 77 4.31 1.25 -3.08
N GLN A 78 4.30 1.47 -1.76
CA GLN A 78 5.45 1.93 -1.00
C GLN A 78 6.19 0.73 -0.39
N VAL A 79 7.52 0.72 -0.53
CA VAL A 79 8.39 -0.21 0.19
C VAL A 79 8.35 0.14 1.67
N VAL A 80 8.09 -0.86 2.51
CA VAL A 80 8.05 -0.73 3.98
C VAL A 80 8.96 -1.78 4.60
N GLN A 81 9.65 -1.43 5.69
CA GLN A 81 10.75 -2.23 6.23
C GLN A 81 10.34 -3.66 6.60
N ASP A 82 9.22 -3.83 7.30
CA ASP A 82 8.77 -5.14 7.80
C ASP A 82 7.82 -5.87 6.83
N GLY A 83 7.73 -5.40 5.59
CA GLY A 83 6.78 -5.93 4.58
C GLY A 83 5.32 -5.54 4.83
N TYR A 84 5.00 -4.92 5.97
CA TYR A 84 3.74 -4.20 6.19
C TYR A 84 3.95 -3.00 7.12
N GLU A 85 3.08 -2.00 7.04
CA GLU A 85 3.09 -0.84 7.94
C GLU A 85 1.66 -0.30 8.14
N PHE A 86 1.29 -0.04 9.39
CA PHE A 86 0.00 0.57 9.70
C PHE A 86 0.08 2.10 9.71
N PHE A 87 -1.01 2.74 9.31
CA PHE A 87 -1.19 4.19 9.29
C PHE A 87 -2.57 4.57 9.85
N ALA A 88 -2.71 5.83 10.28
CA ALA A 88 -3.96 6.43 10.76
C ALA A 88 -4.69 5.55 11.81
N ASN A 89 -4.03 5.25 12.93
CA ASN A 89 -4.56 4.38 13.99
C ASN A 89 -5.05 3.01 13.48
N ARG A 90 -4.24 2.40 12.61
CA ARG A 90 -4.49 1.07 12.00
C ARG A 90 -5.71 1.02 11.08
N ARG A 91 -6.20 2.17 10.58
CA ARG A 91 -7.26 2.23 9.56
C ARG A 91 -6.74 2.12 8.13
N LEU A 92 -5.43 2.22 7.93
CA LEU A 92 -4.79 1.90 6.67
C LEU A 92 -3.59 0.98 6.93
N VAL A 93 -3.37 0.02 6.04
CA VAL A 93 -2.19 -0.83 6.04
C VAL A 93 -1.55 -0.84 4.65
N THR A 94 -0.26 -0.56 4.61
CA THR A 94 0.59 -0.80 3.43
C THR A 94 1.17 -2.20 3.54
N ILE A 95 1.11 -2.99 2.48
CA ILE A 95 1.66 -4.35 2.38
C ILE A 95 2.59 -4.38 1.17
N PHE A 96 3.82 -4.84 1.39
CA PHE A 96 4.84 -4.96 0.36
C PHE A 96 5.45 -6.35 0.40
N SER A 97 5.30 -7.12 -0.69
CA SER A 97 5.61 -8.55 -0.69
C SER A 97 6.93 -8.93 -1.39
N ALA A 98 7.69 -7.95 -1.89
CA ALA A 98 9.00 -8.19 -2.50
C ALA A 98 10.13 -7.92 -1.49
N PRO A 99 10.73 -8.96 -0.87
CA PRO A 99 11.85 -8.76 0.04
C PRO A 99 13.09 -8.30 -0.73
N HIS A 100 13.96 -7.57 -0.03
CA HIS A 100 15.19 -6.99 -0.59
C HIS A 100 14.97 -6.23 -1.91
N TYR A 101 13.99 -5.32 -1.89
CA TYR A 101 13.50 -4.69 -3.12
C TYR A 101 14.64 -4.05 -3.92
N CYS A 102 14.65 -4.32 -5.24
CA CYS A 102 15.68 -3.88 -6.18
C CYS A 102 17.13 -4.22 -5.81
N GLY A 103 17.38 -5.11 -4.84
CA GLY A 103 18.73 -5.37 -4.33
C GLY A 103 19.35 -4.20 -3.54
N GLN A 104 18.53 -3.22 -3.13
CA GLN A 104 18.98 -1.96 -2.53
C GLN A 104 18.40 -1.70 -1.15
N PHE A 105 17.20 -2.23 -0.90
CA PHE A 105 16.53 -2.13 0.39
C PHE A 105 16.74 -3.43 1.16
N ASP A 106 16.85 -3.37 2.48
CA ASP A 106 16.89 -4.56 3.34
C ASP A 106 15.51 -4.95 3.88
N ASN A 107 14.45 -4.54 3.17
CA ASN A 107 13.08 -4.78 3.60
C ASN A 107 12.70 -6.27 3.54
N ALA A 108 11.84 -6.68 4.46
CA ALA A 108 11.13 -7.94 4.37
C ALA A 108 9.98 -7.86 3.35
N GLY A 109 9.48 -9.02 2.94
CA GLY A 109 8.23 -9.17 2.22
C GLY A 109 7.13 -9.62 3.19
N GLY A 110 5.95 -9.02 3.10
CA GLY A 110 4.78 -9.36 3.91
C GLY A 110 3.60 -9.88 3.08
N THR A 111 2.80 -10.77 3.66
CA THR A 111 1.44 -11.07 3.22
C THR A 111 0.46 -10.85 4.38
N MET A 112 -0.76 -10.44 4.07
CA MET A 112 -1.84 -10.30 5.06
C MET A 112 -2.90 -11.37 4.81
N THR A 113 -3.25 -12.12 5.84
CA THR A 113 -4.37 -13.07 5.85
C THR A 113 -5.52 -12.48 6.66
N VAL A 114 -6.72 -12.51 6.09
CA VAL A 114 -7.96 -12.08 6.74
C VAL A 114 -8.82 -13.32 7.00
N SER A 115 -9.15 -13.59 8.26
CA SER A 115 -9.99 -14.73 8.65
C SER A 115 -11.48 -14.47 8.40
N GLU A 116 -12.33 -15.50 8.58
CA GLU A 116 -13.79 -15.37 8.49
C GLU A 116 -14.36 -14.41 9.56
N GLU A 117 -13.71 -14.32 10.73
CA GLU A 117 -14.02 -13.36 11.79
C GLU A 117 -13.41 -11.97 11.55
N MET A 118 -12.91 -11.70 10.34
CA MET A 118 -12.26 -10.44 9.95
C MET A 118 -10.97 -10.11 10.72
N ASN A 119 -10.35 -11.10 11.36
CA ASN A 119 -9.06 -10.91 12.00
C ASN A 119 -7.95 -10.85 10.95
N CYS A 120 -7.14 -9.79 11.00
CA CYS A 120 -5.99 -9.61 10.12
C CYS A 120 -4.71 -10.11 10.80
N SER A 121 -3.99 -11.02 10.14
CA SER A 121 -2.68 -11.52 10.56
C SER A 121 -1.65 -11.35 9.45
N PHE A 122 -0.36 -11.26 9.80
CA PHE A 122 0.72 -11.02 8.84
C PHE A 122 1.76 -12.13 8.89
N GLN A 123 2.17 -12.59 7.70
CA GLN A 123 3.33 -13.46 7.54
C GLN A 123 4.44 -12.64 6.90
N VAL A 124 5.62 -12.65 7.52
CA VAL A 124 6.78 -11.87 7.09
C VAL A 124 7.90 -12.82 6.70
N GLY A 125 8.45 -12.63 5.50
CA GLY A 125 9.56 -13.39 4.95
C GLY A 125 10.70 -12.47 4.53
N THR A 126 11.91 -12.75 5.00
CA THR A 126 13.12 -12.11 4.51
C THR A 126 13.77 -12.98 3.42
N ILE A 127 14.67 -12.40 2.63
CA ILE A 127 15.57 -13.25 1.84
C ILE A 127 16.42 -14.06 2.83
N LEU A 128 16.24 -15.38 2.85
CA LEU A 128 17.29 -16.27 3.31
C LEU A 128 18.44 -16.07 2.32
N LEU A 129 19.43 -15.25 2.69
CA LEU A 129 20.74 -15.31 2.05
C LEU A 129 21.12 -16.79 2.13
N ALA A 130 21.05 -17.49 1.00
CA ALA A 130 21.69 -18.78 0.87
C ALA A 130 23.17 -18.49 1.13
N ALA A 131 23.61 -18.66 2.37
CA ALA A 131 24.98 -18.98 2.68
C ALA A 131 25.26 -20.33 2.01
N GLN A 132 25.44 -20.31 0.69
CA GLN A 132 26.08 -21.39 -0.05
C GLN A 132 27.50 -21.47 0.49
N LEU A 133 27.68 -22.34 1.48
CA LEU A 133 28.70 -23.38 1.46
C LEU A 133 29.96 -22.99 0.66
N THR A 134 30.85 -22.21 1.26
CA THR A 134 32.26 -22.42 0.98
C THR A 134 32.61 -23.78 1.58
N VAL A 135 32.48 -24.84 0.79
CA VAL A 135 33.23 -26.07 1.04
C VAL A 135 34.69 -25.68 0.92
N SER A 136 35.34 -25.47 2.07
CA SER A 136 36.78 -25.53 2.17
C SER A 136 37.20 -26.96 1.85
N SER A 137 37.45 -27.26 0.57
CA SER A 137 38.29 -28.39 0.20
C SER A 137 39.72 -28.02 0.56
N LEU A 138 40.15 -28.45 1.75
CA LEU A 138 41.56 -28.65 2.03
C LEU A 138 41.98 -29.93 1.29
N GLU A 139 42.69 -29.74 0.17
CA GLU A 139 43.81 -30.60 -0.20
C GLU A 139 45.10 -29.79 0.00
#